data_AF-A0A959GS24-F1
#
_entry.id   AF-A0A959GS24-F1
#
_cell.length_a   1.000
_cell.length_b   1.000
_cell.length_c   1.000
_cell.angle_alpha   90.00
_cell.angle_beta   90.00
_cell.angle_gamma   90.00
#
_symmetry.space_group_name_H-M   'P 1'
#
loop_
_entity.id
_entity.type
_entity.pdbx_description
1 polymer ?
#
loop_
_entity_poly.entity_id
_entity_poly.type
_entity_poly.pdbx_seq_one_letter_code
_entity_poly.pdbx_strand_id
1 'polypeptide(L)'
;MATKKFLELQEFSDADLQSELRDTEAQYQKLKFDHAIKGLDNPLVLREVRRDIARLRTEARRRDIAAMSAEELANRSKKRARRRRK
;
A
#
# COMPACT_ATOMS: atom_id res chain seq x y z
N MET A 1 -16.48 -1.74 -9.37
CA MET A 1 -16.94 -0.87 -8.26
C MET A 1 -15.83 -0.77 -7.22
N ALA A 2 -15.63 0.41 -6.61
CA ALA A 2 -14.71 0.54 -5.48
C ALA A 2 -15.20 -0.36 -4.33
N THR A 3 -14.32 -1.18 -3.77
CA THR A 3 -14.66 -2.00 -2.60
C THR A 3 -14.88 -1.09 -1.39
N LYS A 4 -15.78 -1.45 -0.46
CA LYS A 4 -16.07 -0.68 0.76
C LYS A 4 -14.79 -0.25 1.51
N LYS A 5 -13.83 -1.18 1.63
CA LYS A 5 -12.51 -0.97 2.23
C LYS A 5 -11.63 0.07 1.51
N PHE A 6 -11.88 0.34 0.23
CA PHE A 6 -11.17 1.40 -0.52
C PHE A 6 -11.80 2.78 -0.30
N LEU A 7 -13.12 2.84 -0.16
CA LEU A 7 -13.82 4.09 0.15
C LEU A 7 -13.48 4.55 1.58
N GLU A 8 -13.43 3.63 2.53
CA GLU A 8 -12.96 3.89 3.90
C GLU A 8 -11.52 4.46 3.91
N LEU A 9 -10.63 3.98 3.04
CA LEU A 9 -9.26 4.49 2.89
C LEU A 9 -9.17 5.95 2.43
N GLN A 10 -10.16 6.46 1.71
CA GLN A 10 -10.20 7.87 1.33
C GLN A 10 -10.63 8.79 2.48
N GLU A 11 -11.37 8.27 3.46
CA GLU A 11 -11.89 9.05 4.59
C GLU A 11 -10.87 9.21 5.73
N PHE A 12 -9.84 8.35 5.79
CA PHE A 12 -8.78 8.45 6.81
C PHE A 12 -7.91 9.72 6.64
N SER A 13 -7.48 10.29 7.77
CA SER A 13 -6.44 11.33 7.78
C SER A 13 -5.07 10.77 7.38
N ASP A 14 -4.13 11.64 7.03
CA ASP A 14 -2.76 11.21 6.67
C ASP A 14 -2.05 10.50 7.84
N ALA A 15 -2.31 10.94 9.06
CA ALA A 15 -1.73 10.35 10.27
C ALA A 15 -2.31 8.95 10.55
N ASP A 16 -3.63 8.81 10.43
CA ASP A 16 -4.31 7.53 10.66
C ASP A 16 -3.89 6.50 9.62
N LEU A 17 -3.76 6.91 8.35
CA LEU A 17 -3.31 6.03 7.27
C LEU A 17 -1.89 5.49 7.52
N GLN A 18 -1.00 6.31 8.09
CA GLN A 18 0.35 5.86 8.47
C GLN A 18 0.34 4.94 9.69
N SER A 19 -0.52 5.19 10.67
CA SER A 19 -0.69 4.31 11.83
C SER A 19 -1.17 2.92 11.39
N GLU A 20 -2.27 2.90 10.63
CA GLU A 20 -2.90 1.67 10.13
C GLU A 20 -1.93 0.86 9.27
N LEU A 21 -1.09 1.53 8.47
CA LEU A 21 -0.04 0.88 7.69
C LEU A 21 0.99 0.19 8.58
N ARG A 22 1.45 0.82 9.66
CA ARG A 22 2.42 0.22 10.59
C ARG A 22 1.82 -0.99 11.30
N ASP A 23 0.58 -0.86 11.74
CA ASP A 23 -0.13 -1.92 12.46
C ASP A 23 -0.38 -3.14 11.57
N THR A 24 -0.85 -2.91 10.34
CA THR A 24 -1.07 -3.99 9.36
C THR A 24 0.23 -4.65 8.90
N GLU A 25 1.33 -3.90 8.79
CA GLU A 25 2.66 -4.47 8.51
C GLU A 25 3.16 -5.35 9.67
N ALA A 26 2.99 -4.90 10.90
CA ALA A 26 3.36 -5.68 12.09
C ALA A 26 2.54 -6.98 12.19
N GLN A 27 1.23 -6.91 11.93
CA GLN A 27 0.36 -8.08 11.87
C GLN A 27 0.78 -9.05 10.76
N TYR A 28 1.11 -8.54 9.57
CA TYR A 28 1.58 -9.38 8.46
C TYR A 28 2.87 -10.13 8.81
N GLN A 29 3.81 -9.48 9.50
CA GLN A 29 5.05 -10.14 9.93
C GLN A 29 4.75 -11.27 10.92
N LYS A 30 3.91 -11.02 11.93
CA LYS A 30 3.48 -12.06 12.89
C LYS A 30 2.84 -13.24 12.17
N LEU A 31 1.86 -12.99 11.31
CA LEU A 31 1.19 -14.03 10.53
C LEU A 31 2.16 -14.82 9.63
N LYS A 32 3.17 -14.15 9.06
CA LYS A 32 4.20 -14.81 8.26
C LYS A 32 5.09 -15.73 9.12
N PHE A 33 5.47 -15.30 10.32
CA PHE A 33 6.23 -16.12 11.26
C PHE A 33 5.41 -17.31 11.74
N ASP A 34 4.15 -17.08 12.14
CA ASP A 34 3.25 -18.15 12.58
C ASP A 34 3.02 -19.18 11.47
N HIS A 35 2.84 -18.73 10.23
CA HIS A 35 2.74 -19.60 9.06
C HIS A 35 4.00 -20.45 8.84
N ALA A 36 5.17 -19.86 9.01
CA ALA A 36 6.43 -20.57 8.82
C ALA A 36 6.70 -21.62 9.91
N ILE A 37 6.23 -21.38 11.15
CA ILE A 37 6.48 -22.27 12.29
C ILE A 37 5.46 -23.41 12.35
N LYS A 38 4.16 -23.08 12.24
CA LYS A 38 3.07 -24.04 12.52
C LYS A 38 2.29 -24.45 11.27
N GLY A 39 2.50 -23.76 10.15
CA GLY A 39 1.51 -23.73 9.07
C GLY A 39 0.27 -22.93 9.50
N LEU A 40 -0.43 -22.33 8.53
CA LEU A 40 -1.71 -21.68 8.80
C LEU A 40 -2.81 -22.54 8.19
N ASP A 41 -3.94 -22.64 8.88
CA ASP A 41 -5.14 -23.30 8.35
C ASP A 41 -5.66 -22.63 7.07
N ASN A 42 -5.52 -21.30 6.98
CA ASN A 42 -5.91 -20.55 5.78
C ASN A 42 -4.80 -19.61 5.26
N PRO A 43 -3.99 -20.06 4.29
CA PRO A 43 -2.97 -19.23 3.65
C PRO A 43 -3.52 -18.02 2.87
N LEU A 44 -4.81 -17.98 2.54
CA LEU A 44 -5.41 -16.86 1.82
C LEU A 44 -5.42 -15.58 2.65
N VAL A 45 -5.42 -15.70 3.98
CA VAL A 45 -5.35 -14.55 4.90
C VAL A 45 -4.08 -13.72 4.66
N LEU A 46 -2.93 -14.37 4.43
CA LEU A 46 -1.69 -13.65 4.08
C LEU A 46 -1.84 -12.87 2.77
N ARG A 47 -2.58 -13.42 1.80
CA ARG A 47 -2.81 -12.76 0.51
C ARG A 47 -3.71 -11.53 0.67
N GLU A 48 -4.73 -11.63 1.53
CA GLU A 48 -5.65 -10.52 1.82
C GLU A 48 -4.93 -9.39 2.55
N VAL A 49 -4.22 -9.69 3.63
CA VAL A 49 -3.43 -8.70 4.39
C VAL A 49 -2.39 -8.02 3.49
N ARG A 50 -1.72 -8.78 2.61
CA ARG A 50 -0.78 -8.21 1.63
C ARG A 50 -1.47 -7.24 0.65
N ARG A 51 -2.68 -7.56 0.20
CA ARG A 51 -3.48 -6.68 -0.66
C ARG A 51 -3.89 -5.40 0.07
N ASP A 52 -4.20 -5.50 1.35
CA ASP A 52 -4.57 -4.34 2.16
C ASP A 52 -3.40 -3.39 2.39
N ILE A 53 -2.21 -3.93 2.70
CA ILE A 53 -0.97 -3.13 2.75
C ILE A 53 -0.73 -2.42 1.40
N ALA A 54 -0.93 -3.13 0.27
CA ALA A 54 -0.76 -2.54 -1.05
C ALA A 54 -1.76 -1.40 -1.33
N ARG A 55 -3.01 -1.52 -0.87
CA ARG A 55 -4.03 -0.46 -0.98
C ARG A 55 -3.64 0.77 -0.16
N LEU A 56 -3.26 0.58 1.11
CA LEU A 56 -2.78 1.65 2.00
C LEU A 56 -1.60 2.41 1.37
N ARG A 57 -0.58 1.68 0.90
CA ARG A 57 0.58 2.28 0.20
C ARG A 57 0.19 3.02 -1.07
N THR A 58 -0.82 2.52 -1.80
CA THR A 58 -1.28 3.16 -3.04
C THR A 58 -1.96 4.49 -2.75
N GLU A 59 -2.80 4.56 -1.72
CA GLU A 59 -3.44 5.82 -1.32
C GLU A 59 -2.42 6.82 -0.77
N ALA A 60 -1.49 6.41 0.10
CA ALA A 60 -0.37 7.26 0.52
C ALA A 60 0.39 7.82 -0.70
N ARG A 61 0.73 6.95 -1.64
CA ARG A 61 1.43 7.37 -2.86
C ARG A 61 0.59 8.29 -3.73
N ARG A 62 -0.72 8.10 -3.79
CA ARG A 62 -1.63 8.97 -4.54
C ARG A 62 -1.63 10.39 -3.95
N ARG A 63 -1.67 10.51 -2.62
CA ARG A 63 -1.59 11.79 -1.91
C ARG A 63 -0.25 12.49 -2.16
N ASP A 64 0.86 11.76 -2.06
CA ASP A 64 2.19 12.30 -2.40
C ASP A 64 2.24 12.88 -3.82
N ILE A 65 1.63 12.19 -4.78
CA ILE A 65 1.65 12.59 -6.19
C ILE A 65 0.80 13.83 -6.42
N ALA A 66 -0.33 13.94 -5.72
CA ALA A 66 -1.16 15.14 -5.77
C ALA A 66 -0.46 16.35 -5.14
N ALA A 67 0.39 16.14 -4.14
CA ALA A 67 1.17 17.18 -3.48
C ALA A 67 2.45 17.61 -4.26
N MET A 68 2.93 16.80 -5.21
CA MET A 68 4.13 17.11 -6.00
C MET A 68 3.91 18.31 -6.93
N SER A 69 4.94 19.16 -7.07
CA SER A 69 4.89 20.33 -7.96
C SER A 69 4.95 19.91 -9.44
N ALA A 70 4.50 20.80 -10.34
CA ALA A 70 4.46 20.54 -11.78
C ALA A 70 5.84 20.17 -12.36
N GLU A 71 6.90 20.79 -11.84
CA GLU A 71 8.28 20.52 -12.25
C GLU A 71 8.78 19.13 -11.82
N GLU A 72 8.42 18.70 -10.60
CA GLU A 72 8.76 17.39 -10.06
C GLU A 72 8.04 16.26 -10.83
N LEU A 73 6.79 16.48 -11.20
CA LEU A 73 6.00 15.56 -12.03
C LEU A 73 6.62 15.41 -13.43
N ALA A 74 7.10 16.50 -14.04
CA ALA A 74 7.77 16.48 -15.34
C ALA A 74 9.12 15.73 -15.30
N ASN A 75 9.89 15.87 -14.22
CA ASN A 75 11.14 15.13 -14.04
C ASN A 75 10.90 13.62 -13.86
N ARG A 76 9.79 13.25 -13.20
CA ARG A 76 9.37 11.86 -13.04
C ARG A 76 8.93 11.22 -14.36
N SER A 77 8.21 11.95 -15.21
CA SER A 77 7.74 11.45 -16.51
C SER A 77 8.91 11.18 -17.47
N LYS A 78 9.90 12.07 -17.52
CA LYS A 78 11.15 11.88 -18.29
C LYS A 78 11.93 10.63 -17.86
N LYS A 79 12.08 10.41 -16.54
CA LYS A 79 12.73 9.20 -16.00
C LYS A 79 11.98 7.91 -16.36
N ARG A 80 10.64 7.91 -16.32
CA ARG A 80 9.81 6.75 -16.69
C ARG A 80 9.88 6.45 -18.19
N ALA A 81 9.79 7.47 -19.04
CA ALA A 81 9.93 7.32 -20.49
C ALA A 81 11.29 6.72 -20.87
N ARG A 82 12.36 7.17 -20.23
CA ARG A 82 13.71 6.60 -20.42
C ARG A 82 13.80 5.14 -20.03
N ARG A 83 13.19 4.74 -18.90
CA ARG A 83 13.20 3.34 -18.43
C ARG A 83 12.36 2.40 -19.29
N ARG A 84 11.30 2.90 -19.95
CA ARG A 84 10.44 2.10 -20.84
C ARG A 84 11.10 1.80 -22.20
N ARG A 85 12.11 2.58 -22.57
CA ARG A 85 12.88 2.42 -23.82
C ARG A 85 14.08 1.47 -23.71
N LYS A 86 14.42 1.00 -22.51
CA LYS A 86 15.52 0.08 -22.24
C LYS A 86 14.95 -1.29 -21.89
#